data_AF-A0A0P9Q3N0-F1
#
_entry.id   AF-A0A0P9Q3N0-F1
#
_cell.length_a   1.000
_cell.length_b   1.000
_cell.length_c   1.000
_cell.angle_alpha   90.00
_cell.angle_beta   90.00
_cell.angle_gamma   90.00
#
_symmetry.space_group_name_H-M   'P 1'
#
loop_
_entity.id
_entity.type
_entity.pdbx_description
1 polymer ?
#
loop_
_entity_poly.entity_id
_entity_poly.type
_entity_poly.pdbx_seq_one_letter_code
_entity_poly.pdbx_strand_id
1 'polypeptide(L)'
;MSFSFSIPINGPKDTLKLTVNAGQMLFVLGANGTGKSSLLQLFASVGGDQTRRITAHRQTWFRSGSPTFTGKQRADYGQHVLNHDRQVDARWKDEYSEQRAQMAIYDLVNSENVRAREITRAVDAKKVDDIERLSAKRV
;
A
#
# COMPACT_ATOMS: atom_id res chain seq x y z
N MET A 1 -9.27 -11.94 10.48
CA MET A 1 -7.95 -12.34 9.95
C MET A 1 -6.88 -11.82 10.90
N SER A 2 -5.86 -12.62 11.20
CA SER A 2 -4.77 -12.28 12.13
C SER A 2 -3.41 -12.44 11.44
N PHE A 3 -2.49 -11.50 11.69
CA PHE A 3 -1.13 -11.50 11.16
C PHE A 3 -0.16 -11.78 12.29
N SER A 4 0.65 -12.83 12.18
CA SER A 4 1.63 -13.21 13.19
C SER A 4 3.05 -13.01 12.67
N PHE A 5 3.83 -12.24 13.40
CA PHE A 5 5.21 -11.89 13.08
C PHE A 5 6.16 -12.47 14.13
N SER A 6 7.32 -12.95 13.69
CA SER A 6 8.41 -13.36 14.59
C SER A 6 9.55 -12.38 14.44
N ILE A 7 9.84 -11.63 15.50
CA ILE A 7 10.82 -10.53 15.51
C ILE A 7 12.05 -11.01 16.29
N PRO A 8 13.26 -11.02 15.70
CA PRO A 8 14.47 -11.35 16.43
C PRO A 8 14.83 -10.23 17.43
N ILE A 9 15.09 -10.60 18.69
CA ILE A 9 15.41 -9.63 19.76
C ILE A 9 16.88 -9.67 20.20
N ASN A 10 17.45 -10.87 20.43
CA ASN A 10 18.80 -11.07 20.97
C ASN A 10 19.58 -12.14 20.18
N GLY A 11 19.47 -12.14 18.85
CA GLY A 11 20.10 -13.12 17.96
C GLY A 11 19.14 -14.19 17.43
N PRO A 12 19.63 -15.23 16.74
CA PRO A 12 18.79 -16.15 15.95
C PRO A 12 17.80 -16.99 16.76
N LYS A 13 18.07 -17.21 18.05
CA LYS A 13 17.30 -18.12 18.91
C LYS A 13 16.19 -17.42 19.70
N ASP A 14 16.29 -16.10 19.87
CA ASP A 14 15.42 -15.35 20.77
C ASP A 14 14.47 -14.48 19.93
N THR A 15 13.19 -14.88 19.90
CA THR A 15 12.18 -14.27 19.02
C THR A 15 10.96 -13.81 19.80
N LEU A 16 10.53 -12.58 19.54
CA LEU A 16 9.27 -12.04 20.00
C LEU A 16 8.18 -12.38 18.99
N LYS A 17 7.15 -13.10 19.43
CA LYS A 17 5.94 -13.34 18.63
C LYS A 17 4.97 -12.20 18.83
N LEU A 18 4.58 -11.55 17.73
CA LEU A 18 3.62 -10.45 17.72
C LEU A 18 2.45 -10.83 16.81
N THR A 19 1.23 -10.80 17.34
CA THR A 19 0.01 -11.02 16.55
C THR A 19 -0.80 -9.74 16.48
N VAL A 20 -1.18 -9.34 15.26
CA VAL A 20 -2.01 -8.16 14.98
C VAL A 20 -3.26 -8.62 14.25
N ASN A 21 -4.44 -8.31 14.79
CA ASN A 21 -5.70 -8.64 14.13
C ASN A 21 -6.08 -7.57 13.12
N ALA A 22 -6.83 -7.96 12.09
CA ALA A 22 -7.42 -7.01 11.14
C ALA A 22 -8.23 -5.94 11.89
N GLY A 23 -7.98 -4.67 11.56
CA GLY A 23 -8.56 -3.50 12.25
C GLY A 23 -7.78 -3.00 13.46
N GLN A 24 -6.79 -3.74 13.95
CA GLN A 24 -5.89 -3.24 15.01
C GLN A 24 -4.78 -2.38 14.41
N MET A 25 -4.43 -1.31 15.13
CA MET A 25 -3.30 -0.45 14.81
C MET A 25 -2.17 -0.73 15.81
N LEU A 26 -0.97 -0.96 15.28
CA LEU A 26 0.24 -1.10 16.07
C LEU A 26 1.07 0.17 15.95
N PHE A 27 1.44 0.76 17.09
CA PHE A 27 2.35 1.89 17.13
C PHE A 27 3.71 1.47 17.70
N VAL A 28 4.77 1.67 16.92
CA VAL A 28 6.13 1.26 17.29
C VAL A 28 6.92 2.48 17.72
N LEU A 29 7.35 2.48 18.98
CA LEU A 29 8.13 3.55 19.62
C LEU A 29 9.54 3.09 19.97
N GLY A 30 10.45 4.05 20.11
CA GLY A 30 11.83 3.81 20.55
C GLY A 30 12.78 4.91 20.10
N ALA A 31 13.94 4.99 20.74
CA ALA A 31 14.99 5.96 20.37
C ALA A 31 15.49 5.78 18.93
N ASN A 32 16.18 6.78 18.38
CA ASN A 32 16.81 6.65 17.07
C ASN A 32 17.87 5.55 17.10
N GLY A 33 17.96 4.75 16.03
CA GLY A 33 18.90 3.63 15.96
C GLY A 33 18.46 2.32 16.62
N THR A 34 17.34 2.27 17.36
CA THR A 34 16.85 1.01 18.00
C THR A 34 16.28 -0.03 17.04
N GLY A 35 16.37 0.21 15.72
CA GLY A 35 15.99 -0.77 14.71
C GLY A 35 14.54 -0.70 14.22
N LYS A 36 13.75 0.33 14.55
CA LYS A 36 12.39 0.56 14.00
C LYS A 36 12.34 0.47 12.46
N SER A 37 13.29 1.14 11.80
CA SER A 37 13.66 1.00 10.37
C SER A 37 13.58 -0.43 9.85
N SER A 38 14.41 -1.25 10.48
CA SER A 38 14.60 -2.67 10.21
C SER A 38 13.37 -3.50 10.51
N LEU A 39 12.64 -3.18 11.59
CA LEU A 39 11.41 -3.88 11.93
C LEU A 39 10.36 -3.71 10.83
N LEU A 40 10.20 -2.49 10.30
CA LEU A 40 9.28 -2.24 9.19
C LEU A 40 9.74 -2.93 7.89
N GLN A 41 11.04 -2.96 7.62
CA GLN A 41 11.60 -3.70 6.48
C GLN A 41 11.38 -5.22 6.63
N LEU A 42 11.52 -5.77 7.84
CA LEU A 42 11.18 -7.17 8.12
C LEU A 42 9.71 -7.47 7.81
N PHE A 43 8.79 -6.58 8.20
CA PHE A 43 7.37 -6.74 7.88
C PHE A 43 7.11 -6.73 6.37
N ALA A 44 7.79 -5.85 5.63
CA ALA A 44 7.70 -5.83 4.16
C ALA A 44 8.28 -7.10 3.51
N SER A 45 9.35 -7.66 4.07
CA SER A 45 9.96 -8.92 3.60
C SER A 45 9.09 -10.14 3.88
N VAL A 46 8.46 -10.23 5.05
CA VAL A 46 7.62 -11.37 5.44
C VAL A 46 6.24 -11.31 4.77
N GLY A 47 5.66 -10.11 4.65
CA GLY A 47 4.30 -9.95 4.11
C GLY A 47 4.20 -9.98 2.58
N GLY A 48 5.32 -10.14 1.87
CA GLY A 48 5.33 -10.31 0.42
C GLY A 48 4.56 -9.19 -0.31
N ASP A 49 3.70 -9.57 -1.25
CA ASP A 49 2.93 -8.63 -2.07
C ASP A 49 1.68 -8.07 -1.35
N GLN A 50 1.41 -8.57 -0.13
CA GLN A 50 0.27 -8.18 0.71
C GLN A 50 0.60 -6.99 1.63
N THR A 51 1.85 -6.51 1.60
CA THR A 51 2.26 -5.34 2.39
C THR A 51 2.29 -4.09 1.51
N ARG A 52 1.88 -2.97 2.10
CA ARG A 52 2.02 -1.64 1.50
C ARG A 52 2.71 -0.74 2.50
N ARG A 53 3.87 -0.21 2.13
CA ARG A 53 4.58 0.78 2.93
C ARG A 53 4.16 2.18 2.53
N ILE A 54 3.76 2.96 3.54
CA ILE A 54 3.43 4.38 3.39
C ILE A 54 4.49 5.16 4.17
N THR A 55 5.25 6.00 3.49
CA THR A 55 6.30 6.82 4.10
C THR A 55 5.73 8.15 4.60
N ALA A 56 6.26 8.65 5.72
CA ALA A 56 5.82 9.92 6.29
C ALA A 56 6.22 11.12 5.43
N HIS A 57 7.43 11.08 4.85
CA HIS A 57 7.94 12.11 3.94
C HIS A 57 7.44 11.88 2.50
N ARG A 58 6.12 11.88 2.33
CA ARG A 58 5.49 11.80 1.01
C ARG A 58 5.60 13.14 0.30
N GLN A 59 5.92 13.14 -1.00
CA GLN A 59 5.77 14.34 -1.81
C GLN A 59 4.29 14.75 -1.83
N THR A 60 4.02 16.00 -1.47
CA THR A 60 2.66 16.59 -1.47
C THR A 60 2.34 17.31 -2.77
N TRP A 61 3.27 17.29 -3.73
CA TRP A 61 3.18 17.96 -5.02
C TRP A 61 3.42 16.95 -6.13
N PHE A 62 2.82 17.22 -7.30
CA PHE A 62 2.92 16.38 -8.48
C PHE A 62 3.57 17.16 -9.62
N ARG A 63 4.37 16.49 -10.45
CA ARG A 63 4.91 17.10 -11.68
C ARG A 63 3.83 17.34 -12.75
N SER A 64 2.73 16.59 -12.69
CA SER A 64 1.62 16.64 -13.63
C SER A 64 0.30 16.45 -12.90
N GLY A 65 -0.76 17.13 -13.37
CA GLY A 65 -2.13 16.98 -12.87
C GLY A 65 -2.89 15.77 -13.42
N SER A 66 -2.29 15.05 -14.38
CA SER A 66 -2.83 13.81 -14.95
C SER A 66 -1.95 12.61 -14.58
N PRO A 67 -2.53 11.41 -14.35
CA PRO A 67 -1.75 10.21 -14.15
C PRO A 67 -0.85 9.98 -15.37
N THR A 68 0.46 9.98 -15.17
CA THR A 68 1.43 9.78 -16.26
C THR A 68 1.69 8.29 -16.54
N PHE A 69 1.10 7.39 -15.75
CA PHE A 69 1.28 5.95 -15.89
C PHE A 69 0.24 5.29 -16.79
N THR A 70 0.73 4.43 -17.67
CA THR A 70 -0.06 3.37 -18.29
C THR A 70 -0.31 2.23 -17.30
N GLY A 71 -1.30 1.37 -17.58
CA GLY A 71 -1.57 0.20 -16.73
C GLY A 71 -0.38 -0.75 -16.60
N LYS A 72 0.42 -0.89 -17.68
CA LYS A 72 1.67 -1.66 -17.64
C LYS A 72 2.70 -1.05 -16.71
N GLN A 73 2.96 0.25 -16.83
CA GLN A 73 3.90 0.95 -15.94
C GLN A 73 3.49 0.85 -14.47
N ARG A 74 2.19 0.94 -14.16
CA ARG A 74 1.70 0.75 -12.79
C ARG A 74 2.01 -0.65 -12.26
N ALA A 75 1.86 -1.69 -13.09
CA ALA A 75 2.19 -3.06 -12.68
C ALA A 75 3.69 -3.23 -12.44
N ASP A 76 4.50 -2.74 -13.38
CA ASP A 76 5.97 -2.82 -13.33
C ASP A 76 6.52 -2.06 -12.10
N TYR A 77 6.12 -0.79 -11.90
CA TYR A 77 6.53 0.00 -10.73
C TYR A 77 6.03 -0.59 -9.42
N GLY A 78 4.83 -1.20 -9.39
CA GLY A 78 4.33 -1.89 -8.21
C GLY A 78 5.27 -3.02 -7.77
N GLN A 79 5.76 -3.81 -8.73
CA GLN A 79 6.73 -4.87 -8.46
C GLN A 79 8.09 -4.32 -8.06
N HIS A 80 8.58 -3.26 -8.71
CA HIS A 80 9.84 -2.62 -8.32
C HIS A 80 9.80 -2.05 -6.90
N VAL A 81 8.70 -1.39 -6.53
CA VAL A 81 8.48 -0.84 -5.18
C VAL A 81 8.46 -1.95 -4.13
N LEU A 82 7.73 -3.04 -4.38
CA LEU A 82 7.68 -4.19 -3.47
C LEU A 82 9.06 -4.83 -3.30
N ASN A 83 9.82 -4.98 -4.38
CA ASN A 83 11.16 -5.55 -4.31
C ASN A 83 12.12 -4.63 -3.57
N HIS A 84 12.10 -3.32 -3.82
CA HIS A 84 12.90 -2.33 -3.10
C HIS A 84 12.57 -2.33 -1.60
N ASP A 85 11.28 -2.39 -1.21
CA ASP A 85 10.88 -2.38 0.21
C ASP A 85 11.45 -3.55 1.05
N ARG A 86 11.86 -4.63 0.39
CA ARG A 86 12.50 -5.79 1.03
C ARG A 86 14.02 -5.64 1.17
N GLN A 87 14.64 -4.71 0.46
CA GLN A 87 16.09 -4.51 0.47
C GLN A 87 16.55 -3.77 1.75
N VAL A 88 17.83 -3.93 2.08
CA VAL A 88 18.42 -3.40 3.32
C VAL A 88 18.53 -1.88 3.30
N ASP A 89 18.76 -1.29 2.14
CA ASP A 89 18.83 0.15 1.91
C ASP A 89 17.48 0.86 2.12
N ALA A 90 16.36 0.19 1.86
CA ALA A 90 15.03 0.72 2.12
C ALA A 90 14.77 1.07 3.60
N ARG A 91 15.63 0.61 4.53
CA ARG A 91 15.58 1.00 5.95
C ARG A 91 15.78 2.51 6.15
N TRP A 92 16.47 3.17 5.22
CA TRP A 92 16.86 4.59 5.31
C TRP A 92 16.71 5.36 3.99
N LYS A 93 16.50 4.70 2.85
CA LYS A 93 16.20 5.30 1.54
C LYS A 93 14.77 5.03 1.07
N ASP A 94 14.19 5.98 0.36
CA ASP A 94 12.95 5.83 -0.41
C ASP A 94 13.11 6.42 -1.81
N GLU A 95 13.54 5.58 -2.76
CA GLU A 95 13.81 5.99 -4.14
C GLU A 95 12.53 6.13 -4.98
N TYR A 96 11.40 5.60 -4.50
CA TYR A 96 10.15 5.52 -5.25
C TYR A 96 9.04 6.42 -4.70
N SER A 97 9.40 7.43 -3.90
CA SER A 97 8.42 8.32 -3.25
C SER A 97 7.46 8.99 -4.24
N GLU A 98 7.94 9.41 -5.41
CA GLU A 98 7.13 9.99 -6.49
C GLU A 98 6.19 8.95 -7.13
N GLN A 99 6.75 7.78 -7.49
CA GLN A 99 6.02 6.70 -8.16
C GLN A 99 4.93 6.13 -7.26
N ARG A 100 5.14 6.05 -5.94
CA ARG A 100 4.11 5.64 -4.98
C ARG A 100 2.89 6.55 -5.03
N ALA A 101 3.12 7.87 -5.06
CA ALA A 101 2.03 8.84 -5.12
C ALA A 101 1.27 8.77 -6.46
N GLN A 102 2.00 8.64 -7.57
CA GLN A 102 1.41 8.46 -8.90
C GLN A 102 0.61 7.15 -9.04
N MET A 103 1.10 6.04 -8.47
CA MET A 103 0.36 4.77 -8.45
C MET A 103 -0.96 4.90 -7.66
N ALA A 104 -0.94 5.60 -6.52
CA ALA A 104 -2.15 5.84 -5.74
C ALA A 104 -3.18 6.67 -6.52
N ILE A 105 -2.75 7.71 -7.25
CA ILE A 105 -3.63 8.47 -8.14
C ILE A 105 -4.17 7.59 -9.26
N TYR A 106 -3.31 6.79 -9.90
CA TYR A 106 -3.75 5.88 -10.97
C TYR A 106 -4.80 4.90 -10.45
N ASP A 107 -4.55 4.25 -9.32
CA ASP A 107 -5.46 3.29 -8.71
C ASP A 107 -6.80 3.97 -8.34
N LEU A 108 -6.75 5.22 -7.85
CA LEU A 108 -7.94 6.04 -7.55
C LEU A 108 -8.76 6.35 -8.82
N VAL A 109 -8.13 6.91 -9.85
CA VAL A 109 -8.78 7.26 -11.13
C VAL A 109 -9.35 6.01 -11.79
N ASN A 110 -8.60 4.91 -11.78
CA ASN A 110 -9.08 3.64 -12.33
C ASN A 110 -10.28 3.11 -11.54
N SER A 111 -10.29 3.22 -10.21
CA SER A 111 -11.42 2.78 -9.39
C SER A 111 -12.70 3.58 -9.68
N GLU A 112 -12.59 4.89 -9.91
CA GLU A 112 -13.72 5.73 -10.32
C GLU A 112 -14.19 5.40 -11.74
N ASN A 113 -13.27 5.17 -12.67
CA ASN A 113 -13.62 4.75 -14.03
C ASN A 113 -14.33 3.38 -14.05
N VAL A 114 -13.90 2.44 -13.22
CA VAL A 114 -14.57 1.14 -13.06
C VAL A 114 -15.98 1.34 -12.52
N ARG A 115 -16.14 2.12 -11.45
CA ARG A 115 -17.45 2.45 -10.87
C ARG A 115 -18.38 3.10 -11.88
N ALA A 116 -17.91 4.08 -12.65
CA ALA A 116 -18.71 4.74 -13.67
C ALA A 116 -19.22 3.76 -14.74
N ARG A 117 -18.35 2.85 -15.20
CA ARG A 117 -18.73 1.79 -16.16
C ARG A 117 -19.73 0.80 -15.57
N GLU A 118 -19.59 0.45 -14.30
CA GLU A 118 -20.56 -0.42 -13.61
C GLU A 118 -21.93 0.23 -13.53
N ILE A 119 -22.00 1.54 -13.24
CA ILE A 119 -23.25 2.30 -13.26
C ILE A 119 -23.86 2.30 -14.66
N THR A 120 -23.08 2.60 -15.71
CA THR A 120 -23.59 2.56 -17.10
C THR A 120 -24.17 1.20 -17.45
N ARG A 121 -23.49 0.09 -17.10
CA ARG A 121 -24.01 -1.26 -17.33
C ARG A 121 -25.30 -1.54 -16.56
N ALA A 122 -25.44 -1.03 -15.34
CA ALA A 122 -26.66 -1.18 -14.55
C ALA A 122 -27.83 -0.39 -15.16
N VAL A 123 -27.57 0.81 -15.70
CA VAL A 123 -28.54 1.61 -16.47
C VAL A 123 -29.00 0.87 -17.71
N ASP A 124 -28.06 0.35 -18.51
CA ASP A 124 -28.38 -0.41 -19.73
C ASP A 124 -29.22 -1.66 -19.41
N ALA A 125 -28.94 -2.31 -18.28
CA ALA A 125 -29.68 -3.47 -17.78
C ALA A 125 -30.97 -3.13 -17.01
N LYS A 126 -31.30 -1.84 -16.84
CA LYS A 126 -32.46 -1.34 -16.07
C LYS A 126 -32.53 -1.85 -14.62
N LYS A 127 -31.37 -2.08 -13.98
CA LYS A 127 -31.28 -2.54 -12.58
C LYS A 127 -31.19 -1.34 -11.64
N VAL A 128 -32.35 -0.83 -11.22
CA VAL A 128 -32.45 0.42 -10.42
C VAL A 128 -31.72 0.31 -9.08
N ASP A 129 -31.87 -0.81 -8.36
CA ASP A 129 -31.23 -1.04 -7.05
C ASP A 129 -29.68 -0.96 -7.12
N ASP A 130 -29.10 -1.49 -8.21
CA ASP A 130 -27.65 -1.46 -8.42
C ASP A 130 -27.15 -0.03 -8.71
N ILE A 131 -27.94 0.78 -9.42
CA ILE A 131 -27.62 2.18 -9.72
C ILE A 131 -27.56 2.98 -8.42
N GLU A 132 -28.57 2.86 -7.55
CA GLU A 132 -28.62 3.57 -6.26
C GLU A 132 -27.43 3.18 -5.37
N ARG A 133 -27.16 1.88 -5.25
CA ARG A 133 -26.04 1.36 -4.46
C ARG A 133 -24.68 1.87 -4.95
N LEU A 134 -24.43 1.81 -6.26
CA LEU A 134 -23.15 2.24 -6.84
C LEU A 134 -22.99 3.77 -6.80
N SER A 135 -24.08 4.52 -6.97
CA SER A 135 -24.08 5.99 -6.92
C SER A 135 -23.85 6.51 -5.50
N ALA A 136 -24.37 5.82 -4.47
CA ALA A 136 -24.16 6.18 -3.07
C ALA A 136 -22.72 5.93 -2.57
N LYS A 137 -21.97 5.04 -3.21
CA LYS A 137 -20.58 4.74 -2.86
C LYS A 137 -19.69 5.94 -3.23
N ARG A 138 -19.12 6.62 -2.23
CA ARG A 138 -18.07 7.63 -2.45
C ARG A 138 -16.72 6.93 -2.58
N VAL A 139 -15.96 7.32 -3.59
CA VAL A 139 -14.54 6.96 -3.78
C VAL A 139 -13.66 7.87 -2.94
#